data_AF-A0A2S9GK71-F1
#
_entry.id   AF-A0A2S9GK71-F1
#
_cell.length_a   1.000
_cell.length_b   1.000
_cell.length_c   1.000
_cell.angle_alpha   90.00
_cell.angle_beta   90.00
_cell.angle_gamma   90.00
#
_symmetry.space_group_name_H-M   'P 1'
#
loop_
_entity.id
_entity.type
_entity.pdbx_description
1 polymer ?
#
loop_
_entity_poly.entity_id
_entity_poly.type
_entity_poly.pdbx_seq_one_letter_code
_entity_poly.pdbx_strand_id
1 'polypeptide(L)'
;AAGMSWAVEHLDRPITLDELAAQSTMSRRSYLRQFAKATGTTPIKWLIEQRIQASLSLLESSSLSIEQIAARVGFESPVTYRHH
;
A
#
# COMPACT_ATOMS: atom_id res chain seq x y z
N ALA A 1 1.03 13.99 -3.43
CA ALA A 1 -0.35 13.95 -2.89
C ALA A 1 -0.28 13.47 -1.45
N ALA A 2 -0.82 14.23 -0.48
CA ALA A 2 -0.66 13.95 0.95
C ALA A 2 -1.05 12.50 1.34
N GLY A 3 -2.14 11.96 0.79
CA GLY A 3 -2.53 10.57 1.04
C GLY A 3 -1.53 9.51 0.56
N MET A 4 -0.77 9.76 -0.52
CA MET A 4 0.26 8.82 -0.99
C MET A 4 1.49 8.81 -0.06
N SER A 5 1.95 9.98 0.36
CA SER A 5 3.09 10.08 1.28
C SER A 5 2.78 9.38 2.59
N TRP A 6 1.61 9.70 3.16
CA TRP A 6 1.14 9.09 4.38
C TRP A 6 1.00 7.56 4.24
N ALA A 7 0.51 7.06 3.10
CA ALA A 7 0.37 5.63 2.89
C ALA A 7 1.70 4.88 2.90
N VAL A 8 2.76 5.45 2.29
CA VAL A 8 4.10 4.86 2.28
C VAL A 8 4.68 4.73 3.69
N GLU A 9 4.34 5.68 4.57
CA GLU A 9 4.78 5.69 5.98
C GLU A 9 4.00 4.68 6.85
N HIS A 10 2.87 4.14 6.38
CA HIS A 10 1.96 3.27 7.15
C HIS A 10 1.63 1.96 6.42
N LEU A 11 2.54 1.46 5.57
CA LEU A 11 2.29 0.26 4.76
C LEU A 11 2.09 -1.01 5.59
N ASP A 12 2.58 -1.03 6.83
CA ASP A 12 2.57 -2.13 7.80
C ASP A 12 1.17 -2.49 8.32
N ARG A 13 0.16 -1.69 8.00
CA ARG A 13 -1.23 -1.91 8.42
C ARG A 13 -2.21 -1.85 7.26
N PRO A 14 -3.44 -2.37 7.44
CA PRO A 14 -4.52 -2.12 6.50
C PRO A 14 -4.74 -0.61 6.30
N ILE A 15 -4.84 -0.20 5.04
CA ILE A 15 -5.17 1.17 4.64
C ILE A 15 -6.44 1.13 3.81
N THR A 16 -7.46 1.86 4.25
CA THR A 16 -8.70 2.03 3.52
C THR A 16 -8.62 3.19 2.54
N LEU A 17 -9.46 3.14 1.50
CA LEU A 17 -9.56 4.25 0.56
C LEU A 17 -10.12 5.53 1.20
N ASP A 18 -10.93 5.41 2.25
CA ASP A 18 -11.48 6.56 2.96
C ASP A 18 -10.40 7.27 3.80
N GLU A 19 -9.47 6.52 4.40
CA GLU A 19 -8.28 7.09 5.04
C GLU A 19 -7.44 7.88 4.03
N LEU A 20 -7.12 7.30 2.87
CA LEU A 20 -6.33 8.00 1.83
C LEU A 20 -6.99 9.30 1.35
N ALA A 21 -8.31 9.25 1.19
CA ALA A 21 -9.10 10.40 0.77
C ALA A 21 -9.10 11.49 1.86
N ALA A 22 -9.28 11.09 3.14
CA ALA A 22 -9.23 11.98 4.29
C ALA A 22 -7.86 12.66 4.44
N GLN A 23 -6.76 11.92 4.30
CA GLN A 23 -5.39 12.49 4.30
C GLN A 23 -5.16 13.51 3.18
N SER A 24 -5.94 13.41 2.10
CA SER A 24 -5.90 14.34 0.98
C SER A 24 -6.98 15.42 1.06
N THR A 25 -7.75 15.50 2.15
CA THR A 25 -8.90 16.42 2.32
C THR A 25 -9.94 16.31 1.20
N MET A 26 -10.12 15.11 0.68
CA MET A 26 -11.01 14.83 -0.45
C MET A 26 -12.08 13.81 -0.08
N SER A 27 -13.23 13.89 -0.75
CA SER A 27 -14.16 12.76 -0.77
C SER A 27 -13.53 11.56 -1.50
N ARG A 28 -13.97 10.35 -1.17
CA ARG A 28 -13.56 9.10 -1.82
C ARG A 28 -13.62 9.18 -3.36
N ARG A 29 -14.73 9.72 -3.89
CA ARG A 29 -14.96 9.88 -5.33
C ARG A 29 -13.95 10.84 -5.97
N SER A 30 -13.71 12.00 -5.36
CA SER A 30 -12.76 12.99 -5.88
C SER A 30 -11.34 12.45 -5.84
N TYR A 31 -10.99 11.75 -4.75
CA TYR A 31 -9.68 11.13 -4.59
C TYR A 31 -9.44 10.06 -5.67
N LEU A 32 -10.37 9.12 -5.88
CA LEU A 32 -10.23 8.10 -6.94
C LEU A 32 -9.99 8.70 -8.32
N ARG A 33 -10.77 9.70 -8.71
CA ARG A 33 -10.64 10.37 -10.01
C ARG A 33 -9.29 11.09 -10.14
N GLN A 34 -8.91 11.85 -9.11
CA GLN A 34 -7.64 12.58 -9.13
C GLN A 34 -6.44 11.63 -9.11
N PHE A 35 -6.53 10.54 -8.36
CA PHE A 35 -5.50 9.53 -8.26
C PHE A 35 -5.29 8.85 -9.61
N ALA A 36 -6.34 8.31 -10.23
CA ALA A 36 -6.24 7.68 -11.54
C ALA A 36 -5.71 8.63 -12.61
N LYS A 37 -6.12 9.91 -12.58
CA LYS A 37 -5.59 10.95 -13.47
C LYS A 37 -4.09 11.19 -13.27
N ALA A 38 -3.59 11.10 -12.04
CA ALA A 38 -2.20 11.39 -11.69
C ALA A 38 -1.26 10.20 -11.85
N THR A 39 -1.73 8.97 -11.56
CA THR A 39 -0.89 7.76 -11.50
C THR A 39 -1.19 6.76 -12.60
N GLY A 40 -2.30 6.91 -13.33
CA GLY A 40 -2.74 5.95 -14.34
C GLY A 40 -3.28 4.63 -13.76
N THR A 41 -3.43 4.52 -12.44
CA THR A 41 -3.85 3.29 -11.76
C THR A 41 -4.83 3.58 -10.60
N THR A 42 -5.33 2.53 -9.95
CA THR A 42 -6.19 2.66 -8.77
C THR A 42 -5.35 2.72 -7.49
N PRO A 43 -5.85 3.36 -6.40
CA PRO A 43 -5.13 3.41 -5.13
C PRO A 43 -4.78 2.02 -4.56
N ILE A 44 -5.67 1.04 -4.71
CA ILE A 44 -5.45 -0.32 -4.21
C ILE A 44 -4.29 -0.99 -4.96
N LYS A 45 -4.29 -0.92 -6.30
CA LYS A 45 -3.19 -1.51 -7.09
C LYS A 45 -1.86 -0.83 -6.77
N TRP A 46 -1.85 0.49 -6.67
CA TRP A 46 -0.65 1.23 -6.27
C TRP A 46 -0.17 0.84 -4.86
N LEU A 47 -1.07 0.70 -3.88
CA LEU A 47 -0.70 0.25 -2.53
C LEU A 47 -0.03 -1.12 -2.54
N ILE A 48 -0.58 -2.07 -3.31
CA ILE A 48 0.01 -3.40 -3.47
C ILE A 48 1.43 -3.28 -4.02
N GLU A 49 1.64 -2.49 -5.08
CA GLU A 49 2.98 -2.25 -5.65
C GLU A 49 3.93 -1.65 -4.61
N GLN A 50 3.50 -0.67 -3.81
CA GLN A 50 4.35 -0.12 -2.74
C GLN A 50 4.73 -1.15 -1.69
N ARG A 51 3.79 -2.02 -1.29
CA ARG A 51 4.05 -3.09 -0.31
C ARG A 51 5.01 -4.14 -0.84
N ILE A 52 4.90 -4.51 -2.11
CA ILE A 52 5.88 -5.40 -2.76
C ILE A 52 7.26 -4.74 -2.72
N GLN A 53 7.38 -3.47 -3.13
CA GLN A 53 8.67 -2.77 -3.13
C GLN A 53 9.28 -2.70 -1.72
N ALA A 54 8.49 -2.41 -0.69
CA ALA A 54 8.96 -2.43 0.69
C ALA A 54 9.46 -3.84 1.12
N SER A 55 8.79 -4.89 0.64
CA SER A 55 9.15 -6.28 0.96
C SER A 55 10.49 -6.72 0.37
N LEU A 56 10.89 -6.16 -0.79
CA LEU A 56 12.15 -6.54 -1.47
C LEU A 56 13.36 -6.31 -0.55
N SER A 57 13.41 -5.16 0.12
CA SER A 57 14.48 -4.86 1.07
C SER A 57 14.56 -5.87 2.21
N LEU A 58 13.42 -6.33 2.73
CA LEU A 58 13.36 -7.32 3.80
C LEU A 58 13.76 -8.72 3.32
N LEU A 59 13.38 -9.09 2.10
CA LEU A 59 13.79 -10.36 1.48
C LEU A 59 15.31 -10.43 1.28
N GLU A 60 15.94 -9.31 0.94
CA GLU A 60 17.37 -9.25 0.66
C GLU A 60 18.23 -9.11 1.93
N SER A 61 17.72 -8.41 2.95
CA SER A 61 18.52 -7.99 4.10
C SER A 61 18.19 -8.68 5.42
N SER A 62 17.18 -9.56 5.45
CA SER A 62 16.72 -10.20 6.69
C SER A 62 16.58 -11.71 6.57
N SER A 63 16.56 -12.39 7.71
CA SER A 63 16.26 -13.83 7.83
C SER A 63 14.79 -14.09 8.19
N LEU A 64 13.91 -13.11 7.96
CA LEU A 64 12.49 -13.24 8.26
C LEU A 64 11.81 -14.26 7.34
N SER A 65 10.86 -15.02 7.89
CA SER A 65 9.98 -15.86 7.10
C SER A 65 9.06 -15.03 6.20
N ILE A 66 8.55 -15.64 5.13
CA ILE A 66 7.59 -15.00 4.21
C ILE A 66 6.35 -14.51 4.96
N GLU A 67 5.90 -15.29 5.95
CA GLU A 67 4.78 -14.94 6.83
C GLU A 67 5.05 -13.64 7.60
N GLN A 68 6.26 -13.51 8.15
CA GLN A 68 6.68 -12.32 8.89
C GLN A 68 6.90 -11.10 8.00
N ILE A 69 7.36 -11.29 6.76
CA ILE A 69 7.54 -10.21 5.78
C ILE A 69 6.17 -9.71 5.32
N ALA A 70 5.27 -10.62 4.94
CA ALA A 70 3.91 -10.28 4.51
C ALA A 70 3.18 -9.43 5.55
N ALA A 71 3.24 -9.83 6.82
CA ALA A 71 2.65 -9.07 7.92
C ALA A 71 3.29 -7.68 8.10
N ARG A 72 4.63 -7.58 8.00
CA ARG A 72 5.35 -6.31 8.16
C ARG A 72 5.08 -5.28 7.07
N VAL A 73 4.71 -5.74 5.88
CA VAL A 73 4.34 -4.86 4.77
C VAL A 73 2.82 -4.79 4.58
N GLY A 74 2.04 -5.23 5.56
CA GLY A 74 0.59 -5.04 5.65
C GLY A 74 -0.27 -5.93 4.76
N PHE A 75 0.24 -7.06 4.25
CA PHE A 75 -0.62 -8.08 3.65
C PHE A 75 -1.37 -8.86 4.73
N GLU A 76 -2.67 -9.08 4.50
CA GLU A 76 -3.53 -9.84 5.43
C GLU A 76 -3.14 -11.31 5.53
N SER A 77 -2.56 -11.87 4.46
CA SER A 77 -2.07 -13.23 4.47
C SER A 77 -0.81 -13.40 3.61
N PRO A 78 0.04 -14.37 3.94
CA PRO A 78 1.19 -14.75 3.10
C PRO A 78 0.76 -15.28 1.72
N VAL A 79 -0.45 -15.84 1.62
CA VAL A 79 -1.00 -16.32 0.34
C VAL A 79 -1.30 -15.15 -0.59
N THR A 80 -1.95 -14.11 -0.08
CA THR A 80 -2.22 -12.87 -0.83
C THR A 80 -0.92 -12.20 -1.24
N TYR A 81 0.07 -12.15 -0.35
CA TYR A 81 1.40 -11.64 -0.68
C TYR A 81 2.04 -12.37 -1.86
N ARG A 82 2.10 -13.71 -1.83
CA ARG A 82 2.71 -14.52 -2.90
C ARG A 82 1.97 -14.46 -4.25
N HIS A 83 0.70 -14.04 -4.26
CA HIS A 83 -0.06 -13.89 -5.49
C HIS A 83 0.35 -12.65 -6.30
N HIS A 84 0.97 -11.67 -5.63
CA HIS A 84 1.39 -10.40 -6.21
C HIS A 84 2.90 -10.38 -6.48
#